data_AF-A0A1V5KYW7-F1
#
_entry.id   AF-A0A1V5KYW7-F1
#
_cell.length_a   1.000
_cell.length_b   1.000
_cell.length_c   1.000
_cell.angle_alpha   90.00
_cell.angle_beta   90.00
_cell.angle_gamma   90.00
#
_symmetry.space_group_name_H-M   'P 1'
#
loop_
_entity.id
_entity.type
_entity.pdbx_description
1 polymer ?
#
loop_
_entity_poly.entity_id
_entity_poly.type
_entity_poly.pdbx_seq_one_letter_code
_entity_poly.pdbx_strand_id
1 'polypeptide(L)'
;MVVSPALTANQVKPNKKLNLAVAFLLGLMGSVALALLLEFLDNTIKTPEDVARHLDLPVMGIIPSADSKAGSYYGVNYKNEV
;
A
#
# COMPACT_ATOMS: atom_id res chain seq x y z
N MET A 1 29.09 56.65 -28.33
CA MET A 1 29.40 55.29 -27.84
C MET A 1 28.09 54.53 -27.80
N VAL A 2 27.89 53.56 -28.68
CA VAL A 2 26.66 52.74 -28.72
C VAL A 2 27.06 51.37 -28.18
N VAL A 3 26.57 51.02 -27.00
CA VAL A 3 26.69 49.65 -26.48
C VAL A 3 25.59 48.83 -27.12
N SER A 4 25.98 47.75 -27.80
CA SER A 4 25.07 46.78 -28.41
C SER A 4 24.16 46.13 -27.35
N PRO A 5 22.86 45.94 -27.65
CA PRO A 5 21.91 45.36 -26.71
C PRO A 5 22.30 43.93 -26.33
N ALA A 6 22.17 43.61 -25.04
CA ALA A 6 22.45 42.28 -24.52
C ALA A 6 21.45 41.26 -25.11
N LEU A 7 21.97 40.17 -25.68
CA LEU A 7 21.17 39.01 -26.07
C LEU A 7 20.59 38.39 -24.80
N THR A 8 19.26 38.37 -24.70
CA THR A 8 18.54 37.74 -23.59
C THR A 8 18.97 36.27 -23.54
N ALA A 9 19.72 35.89 -22.51
CA ALA A 9 20.18 34.52 -22.34
C ALA A 9 18.96 33.62 -22.12
N ASN A 10 18.55 32.88 -23.16
CA ASN A 10 17.53 31.86 -23.03
C ASN A 10 18.10 30.71 -22.20
N GLN A 11 17.40 30.39 -21.11
CA GLN A 11 17.83 29.36 -20.18
C GLN A 11 17.70 27.98 -20.82
N VAL A 12 18.85 27.38 -21.18
CA VAL A 12 18.94 26.09 -21.90
C VAL A 12 18.53 24.89 -21.01
N LYS A 13 18.54 25.05 -19.68
CA LYS A 13 18.31 23.98 -18.69
C LYS A 13 17.79 24.60 -17.38
N PRO A 14 16.92 23.97 -16.57
CA PRO A 14 16.49 22.57 -16.63
C PRO A 14 15.09 22.36 -17.25
N ASN A 15 14.90 21.19 -17.87
CA ASN A 15 13.60 20.73 -18.34
C ASN A 15 12.72 20.30 -17.16
N LYS A 16 12.09 21.28 -16.50
CA LYS A 16 11.29 21.06 -15.27
C LYS A 16 10.24 19.95 -15.42
N LYS A 17 9.57 19.87 -16.58
CA LYS A 17 8.58 18.83 -16.88
C LYS A 17 9.19 17.43 -16.90
N LEU A 18 10.37 17.27 -17.51
CA LEU A 18 11.08 15.99 -17.58
C LEU A 18 11.55 15.58 -16.18
N ASN A 19 12.16 16.50 -15.44
CA ASN A 19 12.62 16.21 -14.08
C ASN A 19 11.46 15.82 -13.16
N LEU A 20 10.29 16.47 -13.29
CA LEU A 20 9.09 16.12 -12.53
C LEU A 20 8.56 14.73 -12.91
N ALA A 21 8.50 14.39 -14.20
CA ALA A 21 8.07 13.08 -14.65
C ALA A 21 8.99 11.96 -14.15
N VAL A 22 10.31 12.19 -14.19
CA VAL A 22 11.31 11.26 -13.67
C VAL A 22 11.17 11.10 -12.16
N ALA A 23 11.04 12.21 -11.41
CA ALA A 23 10.86 12.15 -9.96
C ALA A 23 9.58 11.40 -9.57
N PHE A 24 8.49 11.61 -10.31
CA PHE A 24 7.22 10.90 -10.10
C PHE A 24 7.38 9.38 -10.32
N LEU A 25 7.99 8.98 -11.44
CA LEU A 25 8.23 7.56 -11.73
C LEU A 25 9.17 6.91 -10.70
N LEU A 26 10.26 7.59 -10.35
CA LEU A 26 11.19 7.10 -9.32
C LEU A 26 10.51 7.00 -7.95
N GLY A 27 9.63 7.93 -7.61
CA GLY A 27 8.83 7.87 -6.39
C GLY A 27 7.89 6.67 -6.35
N LEU A 28 7.23 6.35 -7.47
CA LEU A 28 6.37 5.15 -7.57
C LEU A 28 7.18 3.85 -7.48
N MET A 29 8.34 3.78 -8.13
CA MET A 29 9.22 2.61 -8.02
C MET A 29 9.77 2.47 -6.60
N GLY A 30 10.18 3.59 -6.01
CA GLY A 30 10.72 3.66 -4.65
C GLY A 30 9.69 3.30 -3.59
N SER A 31 8.42 3.69 -3.75
CA SER A 31 7.38 3.37 -2.78
C SER A 31 7.07 1.87 -2.72
N VAL A 32 7.05 1.18 -3.87
CA VAL A 32 6.88 -0.28 -3.91
C VAL A 32 8.07 -0.97 -3.24
N ALA A 33 9.30 -0.55 -3.56
CA ALA A 33 10.49 -1.08 -2.92
C ALA A 33 10.49 -0.85 -1.40
N LEU A 34 10.07 0.34 -0.95
CA LEU A 34 9.97 0.68 0.46
C LEU A 34 8.88 -0.12 1.18
N ALA A 35 7.72 -0.32 0.54
CA ALA A 35 6.65 -1.16 1.09
C ALA A 35 7.12 -2.61 1.30
N LEU A 36 7.82 -3.18 0.32
CA LEU A 36 8.42 -4.51 0.43
C LEU A 36 9.50 -4.57 1.50
N LEU A 37 10.33 -3.53 1.62
CA LEU A 37 11.34 -3.44 2.65
C LEU A 37 10.71 -3.42 4.05
N LEU A 38 9.64 -2.63 4.24
CA LEU A 38 8.91 -2.58 5.50
C LEU A 38 8.27 -3.93 5.83
N GLU A 39 7.69 -4.62 4.85
CA GLU A 39 7.16 -5.97 5.04
C GLU A 39 8.28 -6.97 5.39
N PHE A 40 9.46 -6.84 4.78
CA PHE A 40 10.61 -7.70 5.09
C PHE A 40 11.17 -7.46 6.50
N LEU A 41 11.11 -6.22 7.01
CA LEU A 41 11.54 -5.89 8.36
C LEU A 41 10.49 -6.23 9.43
N ASP A 42 9.23 -6.44 9.04
CA ASP A 42 8.15 -6.81 9.94
C ASP A 42 8.21 -8.32 10.25
N ASN A 43 8.65 -8.67 11.47
CA ASN A 43 8.75 -10.06 11.94
C ASN A 43 7.42 -10.60 12.53
N THR A 44 6.28 -10.03 12.13
CA THR A 44 4.96 -10.45 12.64
C THR A 44 4.47 -11.72 11.93
N ILE A 45 4.08 -12.74 12.70
CA ILE A 45 3.45 -13.96 12.16
C ILE A 45 2.01 -13.65 11.79
N LYS A 46 1.75 -13.42 10.50
CA LYS A 46 0.42 -13.07 9.97
C LYS A 46 -0.30 -14.26 9.33
N THR A 47 0.43 -15.30 8.93
CA THR A 47 -0.13 -16.47 8.23
C THR A 47 -0.04 -17.74 9.09
N PRO A 48 -1.00 -18.67 8.99
CA PRO A 48 -0.92 -19.95 9.70
C PRO A 48 0.28 -20.80 9.27
N GLU A 49 0.81 -20.61 8.06
CA GLU A 49 2.04 -21.25 7.58
C GLU A 49 3.29 -20.71 8.30
N ASP A 50 3.29 -19.43 8.68
CA ASP A 50 4.37 -18.83 9.48
C ASP A 50 4.36 -19.36 10.92
N VAL A 51 3.18 -19.65 11.49
CA VAL A 51 3.02 -20.32 12.79
C VAL A 51 3.66 -21.71 12.76
N ALA A 52 3.33 -22.52 11.74
CA ALA A 52 3.85 -23.87 11.60
C ALA A 52 5.39 -23.89 11.48
N ARG A 53 5.96 -22.95 10.70
CA ARG A 53 7.41 -22.87 10.45
C ARG A 53 8.22 -22.33 11.63
N HIS A 54 7.68 -21.39 12.40
CA HIS A 54 8.42 -20.76 13.50
C HIS A 54 8.19 -21.43 14.86
N LEU A 55 7.03 -22.08 15.06
CA LEU A 55 6.67 -22.69 16.35
C LEU A 55 6.78 -24.21 16.37
N ASP A 56 7.09 -24.87 15.23
CA ASP A 56 7.20 -26.34 15.09
C ASP A 56 5.96 -27.10 15.61
N LEU A 57 4.79 -26.45 15.53
CA LEU A 57 3.52 -26.99 15.98
C LEU A 57 2.63 -27.29 14.77
N PRO A 58 1.98 -28.47 14.71
CA PRO A 58 1.01 -28.76 13.66
C PRO A 58 -0.20 -27.81 13.77
N VAL A 59 -0.62 -27.25 12.64
CA VAL A 59 -1.78 -26.36 12.57
C VAL A 59 -3.05 -27.17 12.85
N MET A 60 -3.60 -27.04 14.07
CA MET A 60 -4.76 -27.80 14.54
C MET A 60 -6.10 -27.33 13.94
N GLY A 61 -6.12 -26.16 13.29
CA GLY A 61 -7.31 -25.60 12.67
C GLY A 61 -7.25 -24.08 12.59
N ILE A 62 -8.06 -23.50 11.70
CA ILE A 62 -8.20 -22.05 11.49
C ILE A 62 -9.48 -21.58 12.16
N ILE A 63 -9.40 -20.69 13.15
CA ILE A 63 -10.58 -20.06 13.76
C ILE A 63 -11.01 -18.90 12.84
N PRO A 64 -12.19 -18.96 12.22
CA PRO A 64 -12.66 -17.87 11.38
C PRO A 64 -12.90 -16.62 12.25
N SER A 65 -12.34 -15.48 11.84
CA SER A 65 -12.68 -14.20 12.44
C SER A 65 -14.20 -13.99 12.36
N ALA A 66 -14.85 -13.77 13.50
CA ALA A 66 -16.28 -13.50 13.58
C ALA A 66 -16.60 -12.10 13.05
N ASP A 67 -16.42 -11.87 11.75
CA ASP A 67 -16.78 -10.61 11.12
C ASP A 67 -18.26 -10.66 10.70
N SER A 68 -19.08 -9.93 11.44
CA SER A 68 -20.31 -9.30 10.96
C SER A 68 -21.41 -10.18 10.37
N LYS A 69 -21.84 -11.23 11.11
CA LYS A 69 -23.17 -11.86 10.93
C LYS A 69 -23.96 -11.98 12.25
N ALA A 70 -23.57 -11.26 13.30
CA ALA A 70 -24.30 -11.26 14.58
C ALA A 70 -25.63 -10.47 14.54
N GLY A 71 -25.85 -9.62 13.52
CA GLY A 71 -27.04 -8.77 13.41
C GLY A 71 -28.22 -9.34 12.63
N SER A 72 -28.06 -10.44 11.87
CA SER A 72 -29.13 -10.94 10.97
C SER A 72 -29.95 -12.12 11.54
N TYR A 73 -29.60 -12.66 12.70
CA TYR A 73 -30.36 -13.75 13.34
C TYR A 73 -31.54 -13.27 14.21
N TYR A 74 -31.57 -11.98 14.56
CA TYR A 74 -32.64 -11.38 15.37
C TYR A 74 -33.84 -10.86 14.56
N GLY A 75 -34.00 -11.32 13.31
CA GLY A 75 -35.03 -10.88 12.36
C GLY A 75 -36.01 -11.96 11.91
N VAL A 76 -36.17 -13.06 12.68
CA VAL A 76 -37.18 -14.07 12.36
C VAL A 76 -38.55 -13.53 12.73
N ASN A 77 -39.34 -13.25 11.71
CA ASN A 77 -40.73 -12.80 11.83
C ASN A 77 -41.55 -13.87 12.55
N TYR A 78 -41.88 -13.66 13.82
CA TYR A 78 -43.01 -14.34 14.48
C TYR A 78 -44.31 -13.70 14.00
N LYS A 79 -44.61 -13.85 12.71
CA LYS A 79 -45.90 -13.48 12.15
C LYS A 79 -46.47 -14.70 11.42
N ASN A 80 -47.57 -15.17 11.99
CA ASN A 80 -48.49 -16.22 11.53
C ASN A 80 -48.17 -17.64 11.99
N GLU A 81 -48.83 -18.05 13.07
CA GLU A 81 -49.72 -19.23 13.10
C GLU A 81 -50.46 -19.27 14.44
N VAL A 82 -51.65 -18.64 14.50
CA VAL A 82 -52.98 -19.20 14.85
C VAL A 82 -54.07 -18.14 14.73
#